data_AF-A0A3D1B864-F1
#
_entry.id   AF-A0A3D1B864-F1
#
_cell.length_a   1.000
_cell.length_b   1.000
_cell.length_c   1.000
_cell.angle_alpha   90.00
_cell.angle_beta   90.00
_cell.angle_gamma   90.00
#
_symmetry.space_group_name_H-M   'P 1'
#
loop_
_entity.id
_entity.type
_entity.pdbx_description
1 polymer ?
#
loop_
_entity_poly.entity_id
_entity_poly.type
_entity_poly.pdbx_seq_one_letter_code
_entity_poly.pdbx_strand_id
1 'polypeptide(L)' 'MLTTYRTPIRPEWVDYNNHLRDAFYLLIFSFATDALMDRIGLDQAGRERSGHTLYTLECHLNYLAEVKLGA' A
#
# COMPACT_ATOMS: atom_id res chain seq x y z
N MET A 1 15.85 4.20 -7.61
CA MET A 1 14.89 3.35 -6.88
C MET A 1 13.48 3.67 -7.39
N LEU A 2 12.62 2.65 -7.54
CA LEU A 2 11.23 2.82 -7.98
C LEU A 2 10.34 3.19 -6.79
N THR A 3 9.75 4.39 -6.79
CA THR A 3 8.70 4.77 -5.83
C THR A 3 7.34 4.58 -6.49
N THR A 4 6.51 3.66 -5.98
CA THR A 4 5.18 3.37 -6.53
C THR A 4 4.06 4.17 -5.85
N TYR A 5 4.21 4.50 -4.57
CA TYR A 5 3.19 5.24 -3.82
C TYR A 5 3.81 6.15 -2.74
N ARG A 6 3.18 7.31 -2.52
CA ARG A 6 3.54 8.27 -1.46
C ARG A 6 2.26 8.89 -0.92
N THR A 7 2.12 8.92 0.40
CA THR A 7 0.96 9.50 1.07
C THR A 7 1.40 10.13 2.39
N PRO A 8 0.82 11.25 2.83
CA PRO A 8 0.88 11.62 4.24
C PRO A 8 0.15 10.57 5.08
N ILE A 9 0.55 10.42 6.35
CA ILE A 9 -0.20 9.64 7.32
C ILE A 9 -1.48 10.40 7.71
N ARG A 10 -2.62 9.72 7.64
CA ARG A 10 -3.92 10.33 7.91
C ARG A 10 -4.33 10.20 9.38
N PRO A 11 -5.06 11.17 9.96
CA PRO A 11 -5.51 11.09 11.36
C PRO A 11 -6.34 9.85 11.67
N GLU A 12 -7.12 9.34 10.71
CA GLU A 12 -7.92 8.13 10.88
C GLU A 12 -7.10 6.82 10.89
N TRP A 13 -5.81 6.87 10.56
CA TRP A 13 -4.93 5.70 10.52
C TRP A 13 -4.10 5.51 11.79
N VAL A 14 -4.08 6.51 12.66
CA VAL A 14 -3.26 6.49 13.87
C VAL A 14 -4.06 6.06 15.10
N ASP A 15 -3.35 5.55 16.09
CA ASP A 15 -3.90 5.30 17.42
C ASP A 15 -3.94 6.58 18.27
N TYR A 16 -4.33 6.43 19.54
CA TYR A 16 -4.39 7.54 20.50
C TYR A 16 -3.04 8.24 20.72
N ASN A 17 -1.92 7.55 20.48
CA ASN A 17 -0.57 8.08 20.63
C ASN A 17 -0.03 8.68 19.32
N ASN A 18 -0.88 8.84 18.30
CA ASN A 18 -0.53 9.28 16.95
C ASN A 18 0.44 8.32 16.22
N HIS A 19 0.51 7.05 16.61
CA HIS A 19 1.28 6.04 15.89
C HIS A 19 0.41 5.38 14.83
N LEU A 20 0.98 5.18 13.63
CA LEU A 20 0.33 4.43 12.57
C LEU A 20 0.00 3.02 13.07
N ARG A 21 -1.28 2.66 13.01
CA ARG A 21 -1.71 1.31 13.38
C ARG A 21 -1.23 0.30 12.34
N ASP A 22 -0.82 -0.87 12.82
CA ASP A 22 -0.28 -2.00 12.05
C ASP A 22 -0.97 -2.26 10.71
N ALA A 23 -2.30 -2.39 10.69
CA ALA A 23 -3.08 -2.67 9.49
C ALA A 23 -2.90 -1.62 8.37
N PHE A 24 -2.64 -0.36 8.72
CA PHE A 24 -2.48 0.70 7.73
C PHE A 24 -1.11 0.72 7.06
N TYR A 25 -0.09 0.06 7.63
CA TYR A 25 1.14 -0.21 6.87
C TYR A 25 0.83 -1.11 5.67
N LEU A 26 0.07 -2.19 5.90
CA LEU A 26 -0.31 -3.09 4.81
C LEU A 26 -1.26 -2.41 3.82
N LEU A 27 -2.15 -1.52 4.27
CA LEU A 27 -2.97 -0.72 3.35
C LEU A 27 -2.11 0.15 2.42
N ILE A 28 -1.10 0.84 2.98
CA ILE A 28 -0.17 1.65 2.19
C ILE A 28 0.60 0.79 1.18
N PHE A 29 1.05 -0.41 1.59
CA PHE A 29 1.68 -1.36 0.65
C PHE A 29 0.70 -1.92 -0.38
N SER A 30 -0.59 -2.06 -0.05
CA SER A 30 -1.62 -2.46 -1.00
C SER A 30 -1.80 -1.40 -2.08
N PHE A 31 -1.90 -0.11 -1.72
CA PHE A 31 -1.94 0.98 -2.71
C PHE A 31 -0.65 1.07 -3.53
N ALA A 32 0.50 0.79 -2.92
CA ALA A 32 1.77 0.69 -3.64
C ALA A 32 1.79 -0.46 -4.65
N THR A 33 1.06 -1.55 -4.39
CA THR A 33 0.90 -2.70 -5.28
C THR A 33 -0.04 -2.37 -6.43
N ASP A 34 -1.15 -1.69 -6.17
CA ASP A 34 -2.06 -1.18 -7.20
C ASP A 34 -1.31 -0.26 -8.19
N ALA A 35 -0.54 0.70 -7.66
CA ALA A 35 0.27 1.60 -8.49
C ALA A 35 1.39 0.88 -9.26
N LEU A 36 1.87 -0.27 -8.77
CA LEU A 36 2.78 -1.12 -9.53
C LEU A 36 2.05 -1.83 -10.67
N MET A 37 0.86 -2.37 -10.42
CA MET A 37 0.02 -3.01 -11.45
C MET A 37 -0.24 -2.06 -12.61
N ASP A 38 -0.58 -0.81 -12.32
CA ASP A 38 -0.77 0.22 -13.35
C ASP A 38 0.48 0.40 -14.22
N ARG A 39 1.67 0.45 -13.59
CA ARG A 39 2.95 0.65 -14.31
C ARG A 39 3.36 -0.51 -15.19
N ILE A 40 2.96 -1.73 -14.84
CA ILE A 40 3.25 -2.94 -15.64
C ILE A 40 2.15 -3.25 -16.66
N GLY A 41 1.17 -2.36 -16.82
CA GLY A 41 0.07 -2.52 -17.78
C GLY A 41 -0.99 -3.51 -17.34
N LEU A 42 -1.15 -3.71 -16.02
CA LEU A 42 -2.27 -4.39 -15.37
C LEU A 42 -3.23 -3.38 -14.70
N ASP A 43 -3.32 -2.18 -15.28
CA ASP A 43 -4.41 -1.24 -15.01
C ASP A 43 -5.77 -1.83 -15.43
N GLN A 44 -6.85 -1.05 -15.32
CA GLN A 44 -8.18 -1.52 -15.71
C GLN A 44 -8.22 -2.08 -17.15
N ALA A 45 -7.71 -1.33 -18.13
CA ALA A 45 -7.70 -1.76 -19.53
C ALA A 45 -6.80 -2.99 -19.77
N GLY A 46 -5.68 -3.08 -19.05
CA GLY A 46 -4.79 -4.23 -19.05
C GLY A 46 -5.43 -5.52 -18.56
N ARG A 47 -6.20 -5.43 -17.47
CA ARG A 47 -6.96 -6.56 -16.92
C ARG A 47 -8.08 -7.01 -17.86
N GLU A 48 -8.83 -6.06 -18.44
CA GLU A 48 -9.88 -6.36 -19.43
C GLU A 48 -9.31 -7.06 -20.67
N ARG A 49 -8.13 -6.65 -21.15
CA ARG A 49 -7.48 -7.24 -22.34
C ARG A 49 -6.89 -8.63 -22.08
N SER A 50 -6.27 -8.84 -20.92
CA SER A 50 -5.48 -10.05 -20.64
C SER A 50 -6.23 -11.10 -19.83
N GLY A 51 -7.26 -10.71 -19.07
CA GLY A 51 -7.92 -11.55 -18.08
C GLY A 51 -7.09 -11.82 -16.82
N HIS A 52 -5.89 -11.23 -16.69
CA HIS A 52 -5.01 -11.42 -15.54
C HIS A 52 -5.23 -10.35 -14.47
N THR A 53 -5.15 -10.74 -13.19
CA THR A 53 -5.16 -9.84 -12.03
C THR A 53 -4.28 -10.41 -10.92
N LEU A 54 -4.01 -9.61 -9.89
CA LEU A 54 -3.31 -10.07 -8.69
C LEU A 54 -4.29 -10.33 -7.53
N TYR A 55 -3.93 -11.29 -6.69
CA TYR A 55 -4.56 -11.56 -5.40
C TYR A 55 -3.45 -11.87 -4.40
N THR A 56 -3.45 -11.20 -3.24
CA THR A 56 -2.46 -11.41 -2.20
C THR A 56 -2.76 -12.71 -1.46
N LEU A 57 -1.95 -13.75 -1.70
CA LEU A 57 -2.10 -15.05 -1.03
C LEU A 57 -1.55 -15.03 0.39
N GLU A 58 -0.40 -14.41 0.57
CA GLU A 58 0.32 -14.36 1.85
C GLU A 58 1.13 -13.07 1.93
N CYS A 59 1.31 -12.55 3.14
CA CYS A 59 2.15 -11.41 3.40
C CYS A 59 2.84 -11.54 4.77
N HIS A 60 4.13 -11.26 4.82
CA HIS A 60 4.90 -11.14 6.06
C HIS A 60 5.37 -9.69 6.22
N LEU A 61 4.89 -9.01 7.26
CA LEU A 61 5.30 -7.64 7.62
C LEU A 61 6.15 -7.67 8.88
N ASN A 62 7.29 -6.96 8.84
CA ASN A 62 8.10 -6.68 10.01
C ASN A 62 8.03 -5.18 10.32
N TYR A 63 7.65 -4.84 11.54
CA TYR A 63 7.58 -3.44 12.00
C TYR A 63 8.87 -3.10 12.75
N LEU A 64 9.73 -2.30 12.12
CA LEU A 64 11.06 -1.99 12.67
C LEU A 64 11.10 -0.67 13.45
N ALA A 65 10.24 0.29 13.07
CA ALA A 65 10.15 1.59 13.70
C ALA A 65 8.72 2.12 13.60
N GLU A 66 8.35 2.96 14.56
CA GLU A 66 7.08 3.67 14.55
C GLU A 66 7.04 4.76 13.47
N VAL A 67 5.86 4.99 12.89
CA VAL A 67 5.59 6.12 12.00
C VAL A 67 4.49 6.96 12.65
N LYS A 68 4.70 8.28 12.73
CA LYS A 68 3.80 9.21 13.39
C LYS A 68 2.91 9.94 12.40
N LEU A 69 1.77 10.43 12.89
CA LEU A 69 0.99 11.43 12.19
C LEU A 69 1.89 12.61 11.77
N GLY A 70 1.82 13.01 10.49
CA GLY A 70 2.61 14.11 9.94
C GLY A 70 4.02 13.75 9.46
N ALA A 71 4.41 12.47 9.51
CA ALA A 71 5.61 11.96 8.83
C ALA A 71 5.52 12.07 7.30
#